data_AF-A0A6C0LG96-F1
#
_entry.id   AF-A0A6C0LG96-F1
#
_cell.length_a   1.000
_cell.length_b   1.000
_cell.length_c   1.000
_cell.angle_alpha   90.00
_cell.angle_beta   90.00
_cell.angle_gamma   90.00
#
_symmetry.space_group_name_H-M   'P 1'
#
loop_
_entity.id
_entity.type
_entity.pdbx_description
1 polymer ?
#
loop_
_entity_poly.entity_id
_entity_poly.type
_entity_poly.pdbx_seq_one_letter_code
_entity_poly.pdbx_strand_id
1 'polypeptide(L)'
;MPKKIYVTNIKGPLSFPLIQYPVAFFDFLWVSIIYSICSFSLAALIDGHLLPPFDYSYTEKESTLVLAIQVILQLAFQGFIAIMLLAILQKVPSPVKGIAGYNSHSSLGILLRNPALISVLLFSLSKSLQGRLAILYSRFNRNGEIGLFIYKNK
;
A
#
# COMPACT_ATOMS: atom_id res chain seq x y z
N MET A 1 -41.31 -41.15 -9.25
CA MET A 1 -40.23 -40.30 -9.80
C MET A 1 -39.32 -39.86 -8.65
N PRO A 2 -38.04 -40.26 -8.61
CA PRO A 2 -37.13 -39.86 -7.53
C PRO A 2 -36.66 -38.41 -7.72
N LYS A 3 -36.70 -37.65 -6.62
CA LYS A 3 -36.35 -36.24 -6.51
C LYS A 3 -34.82 -36.11 -6.54
N LYS A 4 -34.25 -35.50 -7.59
CA LYS A 4 -32.82 -35.17 -7.65
C LYS A 4 -32.50 -34.14 -6.58
N ILE A 5 -31.80 -34.55 -5.52
CA ILE A 5 -31.23 -33.67 -4.52
C ILE A 5 -29.99 -33.03 -5.16
N TYR A 6 -30.08 -31.76 -5.53
CA TYR A 6 -28.93 -30.97 -5.91
C TYR A 6 -28.16 -30.64 -4.63
N VAL A 7 -27.10 -31.41 -4.36
CA VAL A 7 -26.11 -31.06 -3.34
C VAL A 7 -25.40 -29.81 -3.84
N THR A 8 -25.87 -28.64 -3.44
CA THR A 8 -25.15 -27.39 -3.60
C THR A 8 -23.92 -27.48 -2.71
N ASN A 9 -22.79 -27.84 -3.32
CA ASN A 9 -21.48 -27.80 -2.71
C ASN A 9 -21.10 -26.32 -2.55
N ILE A 10 -21.70 -25.66 -1.55
CA ILE A 10 -21.39 -24.27 -1.18
C ILE A 10 -20.02 -24.31 -0.51
N LYS A 11 -19.01 -24.32 -1.37
CA LYS A 11 -17.63 -24.04 -1.04
C LYS A 11 -17.58 -22.64 -0.41
N GLY A 12 -17.26 -22.57 0.89
CA GLY A 12 -17.11 -21.31 1.60
C GLY A 12 -16.09 -20.39 0.92
N PRO A 13 -16.08 -19.08 1.25
CA PRO A 13 -15.31 -18.05 0.54
C PRO A 13 -13.78 -18.25 0.49
N LEU A 14 -13.25 -19.31 1.13
CA LEU A 14 -11.83 -19.62 1.25
C LEU A 14 -11.45 -21.07 0.87
N SER A 15 -12.35 -21.88 0.29
CA SER A 15 -11.98 -23.25 -0.11
C SER A 15 -11.29 -23.26 -1.49
N PHE A 16 -10.04 -22.80 -1.53
CA PHE A 16 -9.19 -22.92 -2.71
C PHE A 16 -8.47 -24.28 -2.70
N PRO A 17 -8.27 -24.92 -3.87
CA PRO A 17 -7.44 -26.11 -3.96
C PRO A 17 -6.03 -25.80 -3.42
N LEU A 18 -5.50 -26.64 -2.52
CA LEU A 18 -4.17 -26.45 -1.91
C LEU A 18 -3.05 -26.22 -2.95
N ILE A 19 -3.20 -26.79 -4.14
CA ILE A 19 -2.26 -26.65 -5.25
C ILE A 19 -2.18 -25.23 -5.85
N GLN A 20 -3.17 -24.37 -5.56
CA GLN A 20 -3.19 -22.99 -6.04
C GLN A 20 -2.39 -22.03 -5.15
N TYR A 21 -2.08 -22.37 -3.90
CA TYR A 21 -1.35 -21.47 -2.99
C TYR A 21 0.08 -21.16 -3.47
N PRO A 22 0.91 -22.12 -3.91
CA PRO A 22 2.23 -21.81 -4.43
C PRO A 22 2.17 -20.92 -5.68
N VAL A 23 1.20 -21.18 -6.56
CA VAL A 23 0.97 -20.39 -7.78
C VAL A 23 0.56 -18.96 -7.43
N ALA A 24 -0.35 -18.80 -6.47
CA ALA A 24 -0.78 -17.51 -5.96
C ALA A 24 0.36 -16.75 -5.27
N PHE A 25 1.25 -17.44 -4.56
CA PHE A 25 2.45 -16.83 -3.98
C PHE A 25 3.41 -16.29 -5.05
N PHE A 26 3.61 -17.00 -6.16
CA PHE A 26 4.37 -16.48 -7.28
C PHE A 26 3.72 -15.26 -7.94
N ASP A 27 2.39 -15.25 -8.09
CA ASP A 27 1.67 -14.05 -8.56
C ASP A 27 1.85 -12.89 -7.58
N PHE A 28 1.78 -13.14 -6.28
CA PHE A 28 2.03 -12.14 -5.24
C PHE A 28 3.44 -11.57 -5.30
N LEU A 29 4.47 -12.39 -5.47
CA LEU A 29 5.85 -11.93 -5.62
C LEU A 29 6.01 -11.06 -6.86
N TRP A 30 5.47 -11.50 -8.00
CA TRP A 30 5.48 -10.75 -9.24
C TRP A 30 4.83 -9.37 -9.09
N VAL A 31 3.62 -9.35 -8.51
CA VAL A 31 2.88 -8.12 -8.23
C VAL A 31 3.63 -7.23 -7.25
N SER A 32 4.25 -7.81 -6.22
CA SER A 32 5.03 -7.07 -5.22
C SER A 32 6.26 -6.40 -5.82
N ILE A 33 6.94 -7.04 -6.78
CA ILE A 33 8.08 -6.44 -7.49
C ILE A 33 7.61 -5.21 -8.28
N ILE A 34 6.53 -5.33 -9.05
CA ILE A 34 6.00 -4.20 -9.81
C ILE A 34 5.54 -3.09 -8.87
N TYR A 35 4.84 -3.43 -7.79
CA TYR A 35 4.41 -2.47 -6.77
C TYR A 35 5.59 -1.75 -6.15
N SER A 36 6.68 -2.46 -5.86
CA SER A 36 7.88 -1.88 -5.27
C SER A 36 8.57 -0.91 -6.23
N ILE A 37 8.72 -1.28 -7.50
CA ILE A 37 9.32 -0.41 -8.52
C ILE A 37 8.47 0.85 -8.72
N CYS A 38 7.17 0.69 -8.94
CA CYS A 38 6.26 1.81 -9.13
C CYS A 38 6.21 2.71 -7.89
N SER A 39 6.11 2.13 -6.69
CA SER A 39 6.06 2.89 -5.44
C SER A 39 7.36 3.63 -5.19
N PHE A 40 8.52 3.03 -5.52
CA PHE A 40 9.81 3.69 -5.39
C PHE A 40 9.95 4.89 -6.34
N SER A 41 9.65 4.72 -7.63
CA SER A 41 9.68 5.82 -8.60
C SER A 41 8.74 6.96 -8.21
N LEU A 42 7.56 6.62 -7.68
CA LEU A 42 6.60 7.61 -7.23
C LEU A 42 6.99 8.29 -5.93
N ALA A 43 7.50 7.55 -4.94
CA ALA A 43 8.03 8.14 -3.72
C ALA A 43 9.17 9.11 -4.04
N ALA A 44 10.06 8.75 -4.96
CA ALA A 44 11.14 9.62 -5.43
C ALA A 44 10.60 10.90 -6.11
N LEU A 45 9.53 10.80 -6.90
CA LEU A 45 8.90 11.93 -7.58
C LEU A 45 8.13 12.84 -6.59
N ILE A 46 7.44 12.24 -5.62
CA ILE A 46 6.70 12.92 -4.55
C ILE A 46 7.67 13.67 -3.63
N ASP A 47 8.67 12.98 -3.07
CA ASP A 47 9.63 13.57 -2.13
C ASP A 47 10.67 14.46 -2.85
N GLY A 48 10.92 14.24 -4.15
CA GLY A 48 11.94 14.96 -4.91
C GLY A 48 11.45 16.17 -5.70
N HIS A 49 10.20 16.18 -6.18
CA HIS A 49 9.71 17.22 -7.10
C HIS A 49 8.35 17.83 -6.71
N LEU A 50 7.43 17.05 -6.14
CA LEU A 50 6.06 17.51 -5.90
C LEU A 50 5.86 18.16 -4.53
N LEU A 51 6.63 17.75 -3.53
CA LEU A 51 6.56 18.30 -2.18
C LEU A 51 7.92 18.87 -1.81
N PRO A 52 7.95 19.98 -1.05
CA PRO A 52 9.21 20.49 -0.55
C PRO A 52 9.87 19.42 0.32
N PRO A 53 11.20 19.23 0.17
CA PRO A 53 11.94 18.26 0.97
C PRO A 53 11.71 18.54 2.45
N PHE A 54 11.72 17.48 3.25
CA PHE A 54 11.52 17.61 4.68
C PHE A 54 12.70 18.35 5.31
N ASP A 55 12.43 19.55 5.82
CA ASP A 55 13.34 20.33 6.65
C ASP A 55 12.76 20.40 8.06
N TYR A 56 13.48 19.80 9.01
CA TYR A 56 13.10 19.77 10.41
C TYR A 56 12.93 21.20 10.99
N SER A 57 13.87 22.09 10.69
CA SER A 57 13.95 23.43 11.30
C SER A 57 12.82 24.35 10.85
N TYR A 58 12.37 24.18 9.61
CA TYR A 58 11.22 24.88 9.06
C TYR A 58 9.91 24.27 9.57
N THR A 59 9.78 22.95 9.48
CA THR A 59 8.55 22.21 9.82
C THR A 59 8.19 22.31 11.31
N GLU A 60 9.20 22.34 12.19
CA GLU A 60 8.98 22.50 13.64
C GLU A 60 8.31 23.84 13.99
N LYS A 61 8.56 24.89 13.19
CA LYS A 61 8.02 26.24 13.40
C LYS A 61 6.62 26.43 12.81
N GLU A 62 6.15 25.53 11.96
CA GLU A 62 4.83 25.63 11.37
C GLU A 62 3.71 25.42 12.41
N SER A 63 2.55 26.05 12.19
CA SER A 63 1.39 25.80 13.05
C SER A 63 0.90 24.35 12.92
N THR A 64 0.37 23.80 14.02
CA THR A 64 -0.10 22.40 14.06
C THR A 64 -1.19 22.12 13.04
N LEU A 65 -2.04 23.11 12.76
CA LEU A 65 -3.12 23.01 11.79
C LEU A 65 -2.59 22.91 10.36
N VAL A 66 -1.61 23.76 10.00
CA VAL A 66 -0.95 23.70 8.69
C VAL A 66 -0.24 22.36 8.50
N LEU A 67 0.50 21.90 9.51
CA LEU A 67 1.18 20.61 9.49
C LEU A 67 0.21 19.44 9.28
N ALA A 68 -0.92 19.44 9.99
CA ALA A 68 -1.95 18.42 9.85
C ALA A 68 -2.59 18.42 8.45
N ILE A 69 -2.88 19.60 7.89
CA ILE A 69 -3.41 19.72 6.52
C ILE A 69 -2.40 19.16 5.51
N GLN A 70 -1.12 19.49 5.65
CA GLN A 70 -0.08 18.97 4.77
C GLN A 70 0.03 17.44 4.84
N VAL A 71 -0.04 16.85 6.03
CA VAL A 71 -0.04 15.39 6.22
C VAL A 71 -1.26 14.75 5.57
N ILE A 72 -2.46 15.28 5.80
CA ILE A 72 -3.70 14.77 5.20
C ILE A 72 -3.64 14.87 3.67
N LEU A 73 -3.15 15.98 3.14
CA LEU A 73 -3.01 16.19 1.70
C LEU A 73 -2.02 15.20 1.09
N GLN A 74 -0.86 14.99 1.71
CA GLN A 74 0.11 13.99 1.27
C GLN A 74 -0.45 12.56 1.31
N LEU A 75 -1.18 12.20 2.37
CA LEU A 75 -1.87 10.90 2.46
C LEU A 75 -2.94 10.74 1.38
N ALA A 76 -3.71 11.79 1.10
CA ALA A 76 -4.73 11.78 0.05
C ALA A 76 -4.10 11.59 -1.33
N PHE A 77 -2.99 12.27 -1.63
CA PHE A 77 -2.23 12.07 -2.87
C PHE A 77 -1.68 10.64 -2.97
N GLN A 78 -1.07 10.11 -1.91
CA GLN A 78 -0.59 8.73 -1.90
C GLN A 78 -1.72 7.71 -2.10
N GLY A 79 -2.88 7.94 -1.48
CA GLY A 79 -4.07 7.11 -1.64
C GLY A 79 -4.62 7.13 -3.07
N PHE A 80 -4.73 8.32 -3.67
CA PHE A 80 -5.15 8.48 -5.06
C PHE A 80 -4.24 7.72 -6.03
N ILE A 81 -2.92 7.84 -5.84
CA ILE A 81 -1.93 7.15 -6.67
C ILE A 81 -2.03 5.64 -6.47
N ALA A 82 -2.19 5.15 -5.23
CA ALA A 82 -2.33 3.72 -4.96
C ALA A 82 -3.55 3.11 -5.68
N ILE A 83 -4.68 3.83 -5.72
CA ILE A 83 -5.88 3.42 -6.47
C ILE A 83 -5.63 3.46 -7.98
N MET A 84 -4.96 4.49 -8.49
CA MET A 84 -4.63 4.59 -9.90
C MET A 84 -3.70 3.45 -10.35
N LEU A 85 -2.67 3.15 -9.55
CA LEU A 85 -1.77 2.02 -9.77
C LEU A 85 -2.51 0.69 -9.76
N LEU A 86 -3.41 0.47 -8.79
CA LEU A 86 -4.26 -0.70 -8.77
C LEU A 86 -5.03 -0.85 -10.09
N ALA A 87 -5.66 0.22 -10.58
CA ALA A 87 -6.43 0.18 -11.81
C ALA A 87 -5.58 -0.16 -13.05
N ILE A 88 -4.34 0.34 -13.11
CA ILE A 88 -3.38 0.00 -14.17
C ILE A 88 -2.98 -1.49 -14.05
N LEU A 89 -2.70 -1.95 -12.83
CA LEU A 89 -2.21 -3.30 -12.55
C LEU A 89 -3.28 -4.38 -12.70
N GLN A 90 -4.56 -4.04 -12.54
CA GLN A 90 -5.67 -4.93 -12.91
C GLN A 90 -5.68 -5.27 -14.41
N LYS A 91 -5.06 -4.43 -15.26
CA LYS A 91 -4.90 -4.70 -16.69
C LYS A 91 -3.62 -5.49 -17.02
N VAL A 92 -2.71 -5.63 -16.07
CA VAL A 92 -1.47 -6.39 -16.27
C VAL A 92 -1.76 -7.89 -16.08
N PRO A 93 -1.58 -8.72 -17.13
CA PRO A 93 -1.81 -10.15 -17.02
C PRO A 93 -0.80 -10.78 -16.05
N SER A 94 -1.29 -11.72 -15.24
CA SER A 94 -0.40 -12.54 -14.40
C SER A 94 0.41 -13.49 -15.29
N PRO A 95 1.73 -13.65 -15.06
CA PRO A 95 2.54 -14.65 -15.74
C PRO A 95 2.12 -16.08 -15.37
N VAL A 96 1.39 -16.26 -14.26
CA VAL A 96 0.92 -17.56 -13.76
C VAL A 96 -0.57 -17.79 -14.00
N LYS A 97 -1.23 -16.94 -14.81
CA LYS A 97 -2.65 -17.10 -15.16
C LYS A 97 -2.87 -18.44 -15.87
N GLY A 98 -3.81 -19.24 -15.38
CA GLY A 98 -4.18 -20.54 -15.94
C GLY A 98 -3.39 -21.73 -15.40
N ILE A 99 -2.28 -21.50 -14.68
CA ILE A 99 -1.51 -22.59 -14.05
C ILE A 99 -2.32 -23.18 -12.90
N ALA A 100 -2.51 -24.51 -12.89
CA ALA A 100 -3.29 -25.22 -11.87
C ALA A 100 -4.73 -24.66 -11.64
N GLY A 101 -5.33 -24.08 -12.68
CA GLY A 101 -6.65 -23.43 -12.60
C GLY A 101 -6.65 -22.09 -11.83
N TYR A 102 -5.48 -21.51 -11.56
CA TYR A 102 -5.36 -20.20 -10.91
C TYR A 102 -5.85 -19.09 -11.84
N ASN A 103 -6.67 -18.20 -11.31
CA ASN A 103 -7.14 -17.01 -11.99
C ASN A 103 -6.83 -15.78 -11.13
N SER A 104 -6.09 -14.82 -11.69
CA SER A 104 -5.73 -13.56 -11.03
C SER A 104 -6.93 -12.66 -10.71
N HIS A 105 -8.09 -12.92 -11.34
CA HIS A 105 -9.36 -12.24 -11.05
C HIS A 105 -10.23 -13.02 -10.04
N SER A 106 -9.77 -14.15 -9.53
CA SER A 106 -10.45 -14.84 -8.43
C SER A 106 -10.31 -14.04 -7.13
N SER A 107 -11.14 -14.34 -6.12
CA SER A 107 -11.07 -13.71 -4.80
C SER A 107 -9.67 -13.79 -4.18
N LEU A 108 -8.93 -14.88 -4.41
CA LEU A 108 -7.55 -15.06 -3.96
C LEU A 108 -6.58 -14.09 -4.68
N GLY A 109 -6.70 -13.97 -6.00
CA GLY A 109 -5.87 -13.05 -6.79
C GLY A 109 -6.15 -11.58 -6.49
N ILE A 110 -7.41 -11.23 -6.23
CA ILE A 110 -7.82 -9.87 -5.84
C ILE A 110 -7.29 -9.53 -4.44
N LEU A 111 -7.33 -10.49 -3.49
CA LEU A 111 -6.78 -10.30 -2.15
C LEU A 111 -5.28 -9.98 -2.17
N LEU A 112 -4.53 -10.64 -3.06
CA LEU A 112 -3.09 -10.45 -3.21
C LEU A 112 -2.75 -9.16 -3.97
N ARG A 113 -3.61 -8.73 -4.90
CA ARG A 113 -3.49 -7.49 -5.67
C ARG A 113 -4.21 -6.33 -4.98
N ASN A 114 -3.94 -6.13 -3.68
CA ASN A 114 -4.63 -5.14 -2.84
C ASN A 114 -3.91 -3.78 -2.88
N PRO A 115 -4.64 -2.66 -3.10
CA PRO A 115 -4.05 -1.30 -3.04
C PRO A 115 -3.42 -0.96 -1.69
N ALA A 116 -3.86 -1.59 -0.60
CA ALA A 116 -3.30 -1.39 0.74
C ALA A 116 -1.79 -1.71 0.79
N LEU A 117 -1.32 -2.70 0.03
CA LEU A 117 0.10 -3.03 -0.04
C LEU A 117 0.91 -1.89 -0.68
N ILE A 118 0.37 -1.27 -1.74
CA ILE A 118 0.98 -0.12 -2.39
C ILE A 118 1.01 1.08 -1.43
N SER A 119 -0.10 1.34 -0.73
CA SER A 119 -0.17 2.43 0.25
C SER A 119 0.83 2.27 1.39
N VAL A 120 1.00 1.05 1.92
CA VAL A 120 2.01 0.78 2.97
C VAL A 120 3.43 0.99 2.45
N LEU A 121 3.74 0.54 1.23
CA LEU A 121 5.05 0.76 0.62
C LEU A 121 5.33 2.24 0.37
N LEU A 122 4.38 2.99 -0.20
CA LEU A 122 4.49 4.44 -0.40
C LEU A 122 4.69 5.18 0.92
N PHE A 123 3.94 4.81 1.96
CA PHE A 123 4.09 5.38 3.30
C PHE A 123 5.48 5.07 3.90
N SER A 124 5.94 3.82 3.76
CA SER A 124 7.25 3.39 4.27
C SER A 124 8.41 4.08 3.55
N LEU A 125 8.24 4.44 2.28
CA LEU A 125 9.28 5.08 1.47
C LEU A 125 9.29 6.61 1.60
N SER A 126 8.16 7.23 1.90
CA SER A 126 8.07 8.69 2.03
C SER A 126 8.66 9.16 3.37
N LYS A 127 9.90 9.64 3.32
CA LYS A 127 10.59 10.18 4.49
C LYS A 127 9.97 11.50 4.93
N SER A 128 9.43 12.26 3.98
CA SER A 128 8.84 13.57 4.26
C SER A 128 7.57 13.46 5.09
N LEU A 129 6.70 12.52 4.73
CA LEU A 129 5.48 12.24 5.46
C LEU A 129 5.79 11.72 6.87
N GLN A 130 6.72 10.77 7.00
CA GLN A 130 7.11 10.22 8.30
C GLN A 130 7.66 11.29 9.24
N GLY A 131 8.50 12.20 8.74
CA GLY A 131 9.04 13.31 9.53
C GLY A 131 7.96 14.28 10.01
N ARG A 132 7.02 14.67 9.12
CA ARG A 132 5.89 15.54 9.48
C ARG A 132 4.96 14.88 10.49
N LEU A 133 4.70 13.58 10.34
CA LEU A 133 3.86 12.81 11.27
C LEU A 133 4.52 12.66 12.64
N ALA A 134 5.85 12.50 12.69
CA ALA A 134 6.61 12.46 13.93
C ALA A 134 6.56 13.80 14.69
N ILE A 135 6.71 14.93 13.99
CA ILE A 135 6.58 16.28 14.58
C ILE A 135 5.14 16.52 15.03
N LEU A 136 4.15 16.10 14.24
CA LEU A 136 2.75 16.24 14.64
C LEU A 136 2.48 15.43 15.91
N TYR A 137 2.96 14.19 15.98
CA TYR A 137 2.78 13.30 17.12
C TYR A 137 3.46 13.81 18.39
N SER A 138 4.68 14.36 18.29
CA SER A 138 5.38 14.93 19.46
C SER A 138 4.63 16.10 20.09
N ARG A 139 3.88 16.88 19.30
CA ARG A 139 3.05 17.97 19.81
C ARG A 139 1.86 17.49 20.65
N PHE A 140 1.41 16.26 20.46
CA PHE A 140 0.29 15.67 21.20
C PHE A 140 0.72 14.64 22.25
N ASN A 141 1.96 14.14 22.19
CA ASN A 141 2.49 13.16 23.15
C ASN A 141 3.91 13.50 23.59
N ARG A 142 4.10 13.66 24.91
CA ARG A 142 5.41 13.88 25.55
C ARG A 142 6.46 12.81 25.19
N ASN A 143 6.04 11.57 24.92
CA ASN A 143 6.96 10.50 24.51
C ASN A 143 7.36 10.59 23.02
N GLY A 144 6.73 11.46 22.23
CA GLY A 144 7.05 11.66 20.82
C GLY A 144 8.38 12.38 20.58
N GLU A 145 8.91 13.09 21.59
CA GLU A 145 10.22 13.76 21.52
C GLU A 145 11.38 12.76 21.35
N ILE A 146 11.25 11.54 21.89
CA ILE A 146 12.26 10.48 21.77
C ILE A 146 12.39 9.99 20.31
N GLY A 147 11.27 9.96 19.58
CA GLY A 147 11.24 9.58 18.15
C GLY A 147 11.79 10.67 17.21
N LEU A 148 11.83 11.93 17.66
CA LEU A 148 12.33 13.06 16.86
C LEU A 148 13.86 13.13 16.77
N PHE A 149 14.59 12.45 17.66
CA PHE A 149 16.06 12.44 17.65
C PHE A 149 16.66 11.95 16.31
N ILE A 150 15.95 11.05 15.61
CA ILE A 150 16.37 10.51 14.31
C ILE A 150 16.30 11.58 13.20
N TYR A 151 15.43 12.58 13.36
CA TYR A 151 15.19 13.64 12.38
C TYR A 151 15.94 14.93 12.73
N LYS A 152 16.29 15.14 13.99
CA LYS A 152 17.03 16.32 14.47
C LYS A 152 18.54 16.27 14.13
N ASN A 153 19.08 15.07 13.91
CA ASN A 153 20.51 14.82 13.62
C ASN A 153 20.81 14.54 12.13
N LYS A 154 19.85 14.81 11.22
CA LYS A 154 20.00 14.68 9.77
C LYS A 154 19.92 16.05 9.11
#